data_AF-A0A8S2EKT3-F1
#
_entry.id   AF-A0A8S2EKT3-F1
#
_cell.length_a   1.000
_cell.length_b   1.000
_cell.length_c   1.000
_cell.angle_alpha   90.00
_cell.angle_beta   90.00
_cell.angle_gamma   90.00
#
_symmetry.space_group_name_H-M   'P 1'
#
loop_
_entity.id
_entity.type
_entity.pdbx_description
1 polymer ?
#
loop_
_entity_poly.entity_id
_entity_poly.type
_entity_poly.pdbx_seq_one_letter_code
_entity_poly.pdbx_strand_id
1 'polypeptide(L)'
;MGGTVLVPVPTPTGLQATKMLVEDILPGEYDLYKLACCTIEPKHAQIKNVRWLSCSQSNVSGMCAFPTEFDGKIPADIATNEHLLYYGCCLASSAQTKVSLSHRHCLQDFVYNENYVQDYVKNDGHGGLEMHGFAHLDCPLDDNSGYFILGKFVDKNNSELHLTAFHIPKKHTLYVPPMTIHSNDYLKGTWRTMLSDETNVDHVSLAHQHRFNGHDTYEHFTFEFVQ
;
A
#
# COMPACT_ATOMS: atom_id res chain seq x y z
N MET A 1 0.58 -16.44 45.01
CA MET A 1 0.15 -15.04 45.22
C MET A 1 1.36 -14.26 45.71
N GLY A 2 1.80 -13.26 44.96
CA GLY A 2 2.96 -12.43 45.28
C GLY A 2 3.10 -11.37 44.19
N GLY A 3 2.12 -10.47 44.11
CA GLY A 3 2.17 -9.33 43.21
C GLY A 3 3.07 -8.27 43.80
N THR A 4 4.27 -8.10 43.24
CA THR A 4 5.12 -6.95 43.56
C THR A 4 4.46 -5.72 42.94
N VAL A 5 3.91 -4.84 43.78
CA VAL A 5 3.39 -3.55 43.30
C VAL A 5 4.59 -2.70 42.91
N LEU A 6 4.70 -2.36 41.62
CA LEU A 6 5.68 -1.39 41.14
C LEU A 6 5.42 -0.05 41.85
N VAL A 7 6.38 0.39 42.65
CA VAL A 7 6.33 1.71 43.30
C VAL A 7 6.65 2.75 42.24
N PRO A 8 5.82 3.78 42.03
CA PRO A 8 6.11 4.82 41.05
C PRO A 8 7.44 5.50 41.38
N VAL A 9 8.35 5.52 40.42
CA VAL A 9 9.57 6.33 40.52
C VAL A 9 9.15 7.80 40.59
N PRO A 10 9.76 8.64 41.45
CA PRO A 10 9.46 10.06 41.50
C PRO A 10 9.64 10.66 40.11
N THR A 11 8.56 11.22 39.56
CA THR A 11 8.59 11.82 38.23
C THR A 11 9.30 13.16 38.32
N PRO A 12 10.33 13.44 37.49
CA PRO A 12 10.95 14.75 37.43
C PRO A 12 9.90 15.84 37.18
N THR A 13 10.14 17.04 37.73
CA THR A 13 9.24 18.18 37.60
C THR A 13 8.90 18.46 36.13
N GLY A 14 7.63 18.37 35.77
CA GLY A 14 7.13 18.57 34.40
C GLY A 14 6.84 17.29 33.60
N LEU A 15 7.21 16.11 34.11
CA LEU A 15 6.84 14.83 33.49
C LEU A 15 5.54 14.31 34.11
N GLN A 16 4.48 14.16 33.31
CA GLN A 16 3.25 13.50 33.74
C GLN A 16 3.13 12.15 33.05
N ALA A 17 3.27 11.07 33.82
CA ALA A 17 2.89 9.75 33.35
C ALA A 17 1.36 9.68 33.25
N THR A 18 0.84 9.16 32.14
CA THR A 18 -0.58 8.84 32.03
C THR A 18 -0.93 7.74 33.04
N LYS A 19 -2.12 7.80 33.65
CA LYS A 19 -2.55 6.80 34.66
C LYS A 19 -2.69 5.37 34.10
N MET A 20 -2.69 5.20 32.78
CA MET A 20 -2.71 3.87 32.16
C MET A 20 -1.29 3.39 31.89
N LEU A 21 -0.99 2.23 32.46
CA LEU A 21 0.13 1.41 32.07
C LEU A 21 -0.16 0.82 30.68
N VAL A 22 0.76 1.00 29.73
CA VAL A 22 0.61 0.50 28.35
C VAL A 22 0.85 -1.02 28.32
N GLU A 23 1.91 -1.49 28.98
CA GLU A 23 2.24 -2.91 29.10
C GLU A 23 3.18 -3.15 30.30
N ASP A 24 3.10 -4.32 30.94
CA ASP A 24 4.00 -4.75 32.03
C ASP A 24 5.02 -5.75 31.46
N ILE A 25 6.21 -5.26 31.11
CA ILE A 25 7.26 -6.06 30.48
C ILE A 25 8.08 -6.76 31.57
N LEU A 26 8.00 -8.09 31.64
CA LEU A 26 8.74 -8.90 32.60
C LEU A 26 10.22 -9.09 32.18
N PRO A 27 11.12 -9.54 33.08
CA PRO A 27 12.49 -9.88 32.69
C PRO A 27 12.52 -11.09 31.72
N GLY A 28 13.26 -10.95 30.61
CA GLY A 28 13.39 -12.00 29.59
C GLY A 28 14.13 -11.51 28.34
N GLU A 29 14.28 -12.39 27.36
CA GLU A 29 14.74 -12.01 26.02
C GLU A 29 13.55 -11.62 25.15
N TYR A 30 13.64 -10.45 24.54
CA TYR A 30 12.61 -9.92 23.66
C TYR A 30 13.23 -9.42 22.36
N ASP A 31 12.44 -9.46 21.30
CA ASP A 31 12.73 -8.70 20.10
C ASP A 31 12.52 -7.21 20.40
N LEU A 32 13.56 -6.40 20.21
CA LEU A 32 13.50 -4.95 20.42
C LEU A 32 12.37 -4.32 19.60
N TYR A 33 12.09 -4.84 18.41
CA TYR A 33 11.00 -4.37 17.56
C TYR A 33 9.62 -4.60 18.22
N LYS A 34 9.45 -5.75 18.89
CA LYS A 34 8.22 -6.07 19.62
C LYS A 34 8.08 -5.25 20.90
N LEU A 35 9.19 -4.92 21.56
CA LEU A 35 9.18 -4.03 22.73
C LEU A 35 8.95 -2.56 22.38
N ALA A 36 9.49 -2.12 21.25
CA ALA A 36 9.36 -0.75 20.77
C ALA A 36 7.97 -0.45 20.18
N CYS A 37 7.08 -1.46 20.12
CA CYS A 37 5.76 -1.52 19.49
C CYS A 37 5.05 -0.16 19.36
N CYS A 38 5.40 0.55 18.31
CA CYS A 38 4.60 1.58 17.70
C CYS A 38 4.36 1.08 16.29
N THR A 39 3.21 0.44 16.04
CA THR A 39 2.80 0.22 14.65
C THR A 39 2.57 1.60 14.06
N ILE A 40 3.49 2.05 13.20
CA ILE A 40 3.38 3.36 12.57
C ILE A 40 2.50 3.18 11.34
N GLU A 41 1.26 3.64 11.47
CA GLU A 41 0.37 3.77 10.32
C GLU A 41 0.90 4.90 9.42
N PRO A 42 1.16 4.62 8.12
CA PRO A 42 1.57 5.66 7.20
C PRO A 42 0.45 6.67 7.00
N LYS A 43 0.79 7.85 6.47
CA LYS A 43 -0.24 8.73 5.93
C LYS A 43 -1.00 7.96 4.84
N HIS A 44 -2.32 7.90 4.95
CA HIS A 44 -3.18 7.24 3.97
C HIS A 44 -4.46 8.03 3.76
N ALA A 45 -5.03 7.93 2.57
CA ALA A 45 -6.41 8.32 2.33
C ALA A 45 -7.31 7.20 2.85
N GLN A 46 -8.28 7.54 3.70
CA GLN A 46 -9.31 6.63 4.18
C GLN A 46 -10.58 6.87 3.35
N ILE A 47 -10.90 5.96 2.44
CA ILE A 47 -12.06 6.08 1.55
C ILE A 47 -13.12 5.04 1.93
N LYS A 48 -14.31 5.50 2.29
CA LYS A 48 -15.46 4.66 2.62
C LYS A 48 -16.38 4.46 1.42
N ASN A 49 -17.21 3.42 1.48
CA ASN A 49 -18.18 3.07 0.43
C ASN A 49 -17.54 2.78 -0.93
N VAL A 50 -16.30 2.29 -0.95
CA VAL A 50 -15.64 1.83 -2.18
C VAL A 50 -16.25 0.49 -2.61
N ARG A 51 -16.40 0.27 -3.92
CA ARG A 51 -16.81 -1.04 -4.45
C ARG A 51 -15.81 -1.52 -5.49
N TRP A 52 -15.20 -2.67 -5.24
CA TRP A 52 -14.36 -3.36 -6.20
C TRP A 52 -15.21 -4.25 -7.11
N LEU A 53 -15.32 -3.89 -8.39
CA LEU A 53 -16.12 -4.61 -9.39
C LEU A 53 -15.15 -5.32 -10.36
N SER A 54 -14.71 -6.53 -10.00
CA SER A 54 -13.80 -7.33 -10.82
C SER A 54 -14.41 -7.67 -12.19
N CYS A 55 -13.55 -7.81 -13.20
CA CYS A 55 -13.93 -8.34 -14.51
C CYS A 55 -13.19 -9.64 -14.79
N SER A 56 -13.91 -10.70 -15.18
CA SER A 56 -13.31 -12.00 -15.50
C SER A 56 -12.90 -12.13 -16.97
N GLN A 57 -13.16 -11.12 -17.80
CA GLN A 57 -12.79 -11.13 -19.21
C GLN A 57 -11.30 -10.76 -19.35
N SER A 58 -10.57 -11.58 -20.09
CA SER A 58 -9.16 -11.34 -20.38
C SER A 58 -8.97 -9.99 -21.09
N ASN A 59 -7.96 -9.22 -20.65
CA ASN A 59 -7.62 -7.89 -21.18
C ASN A 59 -8.71 -6.82 -21.02
N VAL A 60 -9.70 -7.05 -20.15
CA VAL A 60 -10.72 -6.05 -19.81
C VAL A 60 -10.60 -5.72 -18.34
N SER A 61 -10.41 -4.44 -18.04
CA SER A 61 -10.37 -3.97 -16.66
C SER A 61 -11.76 -4.04 -16.03
N GLY A 62 -11.82 -4.43 -14.76
CA GLY A 62 -12.96 -4.12 -13.91
C GLY A 62 -13.01 -2.64 -13.56
N MET A 63 -13.73 -2.33 -12.49
CA MET A 63 -13.92 -0.95 -12.03
C MET A 63 -13.92 -0.87 -10.51
N CYS A 64 -13.14 0.04 -9.97
CA CYS A 64 -13.19 0.44 -8.57
C CYS A 64 -14.04 1.70 -8.49
N ALA A 65 -15.25 1.55 -7.93
CA ALA A 65 -16.19 2.62 -7.76
C ALA A 65 -15.89 3.36 -6.45
N PHE A 66 -15.48 4.63 -6.58
CA PHE A 66 -15.24 5.56 -5.48
C PHE A 66 -16.49 6.41 -5.23
N PRO A 67 -16.70 6.87 -3.99
CA PRO A 67 -17.77 7.80 -3.69
C PRO A 67 -17.46 9.18 -4.28
N THR A 68 -18.48 9.94 -4.67
CA THR A 68 -18.34 11.22 -5.40
C THR A 68 -17.63 12.32 -4.61
N GLU A 69 -17.58 12.21 -3.29
CA GLU A 69 -16.90 13.15 -2.41
C GLU A 69 -15.38 12.94 -2.32
N PHE A 70 -14.88 11.81 -2.79
CA PHE A 70 -13.45 11.58 -2.88
C PHE A 70 -12.90 12.41 -4.06
N ASP A 71 -11.88 13.22 -3.82
CA ASP A 71 -11.36 14.15 -4.83
C ASP A 71 -10.18 13.58 -5.63
N GLY A 72 -9.92 12.28 -5.49
CA GLY A 72 -8.80 11.60 -6.13
C GLY A 72 -7.45 11.83 -5.47
N LYS A 73 -7.35 12.60 -4.38
CA LYS A 73 -6.06 12.87 -3.73
C LYS A 73 -5.71 11.79 -2.72
N ILE A 74 -4.50 11.24 -2.85
CA ILE A 74 -3.93 10.32 -1.87
C ILE A 74 -2.59 10.86 -1.35
N PRO A 75 -2.28 10.67 -0.06
CA PRO A 75 -1.03 11.16 0.49
C PRO A 75 0.16 10.36 -0.03
N ALA A 76 1.25 11.08 -0.26
CA ALA A 76 2.55 10.53 -0.57
C ALA A 76 3.38 10.36 0.71
N ASP A 77 4.11 9.23 0.78
CA ASP A 77 5.03 8.94 1.88
C ASP A 77 6.30 8.26 1.37
N ILE A 78 7.36 8.27 2.16
CA ILE A 78 8.58 7.51 1.85
C ILE A 78 8.38 6.08 2.38
N ALA A 79 8.73 5.09 1.55
CA ALA A 79 8.66 3.71 1.99
C ALA A 79 9.74 3.41 3.04
N THR A 80 9.28 2.98 4.21
CA THR A 80 10.09 2.33 5.25
C THR A 80 9.43 1.00 5.61
N ASN A 81 10.16 0.09 6.25
CA ASN A 81 9.58 -1.19 6.66
C ASN A 81 8.41 -1.03 7.64
N GLU A 82 8.46 -0.01 8.50
CA GLU A 82 7.40 0.31 9.45
C GLU A 82 6.10 0.69 8.73
N HIS A 83 6.19 1.57 7.74
CA HIS A 83 5.04 2.01 6.94
C HIS A 83 4.50 0.91 6.03
N LEU A 84 5.39 0.15 5.37
CA LEU A 84 5.00 -0.90 4.44
C LEU A 84 4.33 -2.09 5.14
N LEU A 85 4.73 -2.39 6.38
CA LEU A 85 4.14 -3.47 7.17
C LEU A 85 2.62 -3.30 7.35
N TYR A 86 2.15 -2.05 7.37
CA TYR A 86 0.72 -1.74 7.40
C TYR A 86 -0.07 -2.38 6.25
N TYR A 87 0.55 -2.48 5.07
CA TYR A 87 0.02 -3.10 3.85
C TYR A 87 0.50 -4.55 3.66
N GLY A 88 1.21 -5.12 4.63
CA GLY A 88 1.82 -6.46 4.53
C GLY A 88 3.07 -6.51 3.65
N CYS A 89 3.54 -5.38 3.12
CA CYS A 89 4.71 -5.26 2.27
C CYS A 89 5.98 -5.02 3.09
N CYS A 90 7.15 -5.13 2.45
CA CYS A 90 8.42 -4.77 3.08
C CYS A 90 9.50 -4.43 2.05
N LEU A 91 10.52 -3.68 2.46
CA LEU A 91 11.77 -3.56 1.75
C LEU A 91 12.66 -4.76 2.10
N ALA A 92 13.23 -5.37 1.06
CA ALA A 92 14.22 -6.42 1.20
C ALA A 92 15.42 -5.92 2.02
N SER A 93 15.83 -6.71 3.01
CA SER A 93 16.99 -6.41 3.86
C SER A 93 17.77 -7.67 4.16
N SER A 94 19.02 -7.53 4.60
CA SER A 94 19.88 -8.67 4.97
C SER A 94 19.34 -9.50 6.13
N ALA A 95 18.38 -8.97 6.90
CA ALA A 95 17.72 -9.70 7.99
C ALA A 95 16.63 -10.66 7.49
N GLN A 96 16.06 -10.41 6.30
CA GLN A 96 15.09 -11.30 5.68
C GLN A 96 15.81 -12.42 4.96
N THR A 97 15.53 -13.66 5.35
CA THR A 97 16.33 -14.80 4.88
C THR A 97 15.70 -15.55 3.72
N LYS A 98 14.35 -15.64 3.62
CA LYS A 98 13.65 -16.40 2.57
C LYS A 98 12.24 -15.87 2.29
N VAL A 99 11.84 -15.89 1.02
CA VAL A 99 10.44 -15.76 0.56
C VAL A 99 10.05 -17.03 -0.21
N SER A 100 8.76 -17.36 -0.24
CA SER A 100 8.24 -18.50 -1.00
C SER A 100 7.52 -18.01 -2.24
N LEU A 101 7.95 -18.47 -3.42
CA LEU A 101 7.31 -18.17 -4.69
C LEU A 101 6.52 -19.40 -5.14
N SER A 102 5.20 -19.25 -5.29
CA SER A 102 4.27 -20.32 -5.68
C SER A 102 4.19 -20.55 -7.20
N HIS A 103 4.76 -19.64 -7.99
CA HIS A 103 4.69 -19.64 -9.46
C HIS A 103 6.09 -19.40 -10.05
N ARG A 104 6.28 -19.66 -11.34
CA ARG A 104 7.47 -19.18 -12.07
C ARG A 104 7.40 -17.67 -12.20
N HIS A 105 8.54 -17.03 -11.98
CA HIS A 105 8.67 -15.58 -12.16
C HIS A 105 9.78 -15.25 -13.15
N CYS A 106 9.65 -14.11 -13.81
CA CYS A 106 10.70 -13.46 -14.58
C CYS A 106 11.12 -12.17 -13.86
N LEU A 107 12.41 -11.86 -13.87
CA LEU A 107 12.94 -10.58 -13.40
C LEU A 107 13.37 -9.78 -14.63
N GLN A 108 12.76 -8.61 -14.84
CA GLN A 108 12.95 -7.81 -16.03
C GLN A 108 13.03 -6.31 -15.67
N ASP A 109 13.79 -5.56 -16.47
CA ASP A 109 13.83 -4.11 -16.37
C ASP A 109 12.74 -3.51 -17.29
N PHE A 110 11.86 -2.68 -16.71
CA PHE A 110 10.84 -1.90 -17.39
C PHE A 110 11.26 -0.44 -17.40
N VAL A 111 11.29 0.17 -18.59
CA VAL A 111 11.66 1.58 -18.77
C VAL A 111 10.40 2.37 -19.13
N TYR A 112 9.96 3.23 -18.22
CA TYR A 112 8.82 4.12 -18.43
C TYR A 112 9.29 5.38 -19.17
N ASN A 113 8.63 5.70 -20.28
CA ASN A 113 8.89 6.94 -21.02
C ASN A 113 8.62 8.17 -20.14
N GLU A 114 9.34 9.27 -20.37
CA GLU A 114 9.25 10.50 -19.56
C GLU A 114 7.81 11.03 -19.43
N ASN A 115 7.01 10.91 -20.49
CA ASN A 115 5.62 11.37 -20.54
C ASN A 115 4.58 10.27 -20.28
N TYR A 116 5.00 9.04 -19.93
CA TYR A 116 4.07 7.90 -19.77
C TYR A 116 2.89 8.21 -18.84
N VAL A 117 3.16 8.77 -17.66
CA VAL A 117 2.09 9.12 -16.70
C VAL A 117 1.17 10.20 -17.26
N GLN A 118 1.71 11.15 -18.02
CA GLN A 118 0.87 12.21 -18.60
C GLN A 118 0.00 11.66 -19.73
N ASP A 119 0.58 10.90 -20.64
CA ASP A 119 -0.09 10.45 -21.85
C ASP A 119 -1.04 9.30 -21.54
N TYR A 120 -0.55 8.22 -20.93
CA TYR A 120 -1.32 7.00 -20.72
C TYR A 120 -2.24 7.08 -19.50
N VAL A 121 -1.73 7.55 -18.35
CA VAL A 121 -2.52 7.54 -17.12
C VAL A 121 -3.51 8.69 -17.11
N LYS A 122 -3.02 9.93 -17.29
CA LYS A 122 -3.84 11.14 -17.13
C LYS A 122 -4.70 11.47 -18.33
N ASN A 123 -4.12 11.54 -19.53
CA ASN A 123 -4.87 11.98 -20.71
C ASN A 123 -5.84 10.88 -21.19
N ASP A 124 -5.39 9.62 -21.21
CA ASP A 124 -6.22 8.49 -21.64
C ASP A 124 -7.08 7.90 -20.51
N GLY A 125 -6.86 8.33 -19.26
CA GLY A 125 -7.64 7.91 -18.09
C GLY A 125 -7.40 6.45 -17.68
N HIS A 126 -6.24 5.89 -17.99
CA HIS A 126 -5.92 4.47 -17.73
C HIS A 126 -5.31 4.21 -16.35
N GLY A 127 -5.48 5.12 -15.39
CA GLY A 127 -5.11 4.84 -14.00
C GLY A 127 -5.98 3.74 -13.41
N GLY A 128 -5.35 2.79 -12.73
CA GLY A 128 -6.03 1.68 -12.09
C GLY A 128 -5.42 1.27 -10.76
N LEU A 129 -6.03 0.22 -10.19
CA LEU A 129 -5.48 -0.59 -9.12
C LEU A 129 -5.50 -2.04 -9.59
N GLU A 130 -4.62 -2.86 -9.05
CA GLU A 130 -4.57 -4.28 -9.36
C GLU A 130 -4.37 -5.13 -8.10
N MET A 131 -4.78 -6.39 -8.23
CA MET A 131 -4.59 -7.42 -7.22
C MET A 131 -4.41 -8.78 -7.92
N HIS A 132 -3.43 -9.57 -7.48
CA HIS A 132 -3.12 -10.86 -8.11
C HIS A 132 -2.55 -11.88 -7.13
N GLY A 133 -2.61 -13.16 -7.51
CA GLY A 133 -2.28 -14.31 -6.65
C GLY A 133 -0.78 -14.66 -6.55
N PHE A 134 0.09 -14.00 -7.31
CA PHE A 134 1.54 -14.12 -7.17
C PHE A 134 2.13 -12.93 -6.41
N ALA A 135 3.35 -13.10 -5.89
CA ALA A 135 4.12 -12.02 -5.30
C ALA A 135 4.90 -11.29 -6.39
N HIS A 136 5.14 -9.99 -6.26
CA HIS A 136 6.11 -9.31 -7.11
C HIS A 136 7.21 -8.62 -6.29
N LEU A 137 8.33 -8.34 -6.96
CA LEU A 137 9.39 -7.49 -6.45
C LEU A 137 9.47 -6.26 -7.34
N ASP A 138 9.62 -5.09 -6.75
CA ASP A 138 9.77 -3.83 -7.49
C ASP A 138 10.94 -3.03 -6.94
N CYS A 139 11.90 -2.69 -7.81
CA CYS A 139 13.11 -1.99 -7.43
C CYS A 139 13.38 -0.83 -8.38
N PRO A 140 13.24 0.43 -7.94
CA PRO A 140 13.59 1.57 -8.76
C PRO A 140 15.10 1.65 -8.95
N LEU A 141 15.54 1.81 -10.20
CA LEU A 141 16.96 1.99 -10.53
C LEU A 141 17.35 3.47 -10.60
N ASP A 142 16.37 4.36 -10.66
CA ASP A 142 16.50 5.83 -10.75
C ASP A 142 15.94 6.54 -9.50
N ASP A 143 16.36 7.78 -9.26
CA ASP A 143 15.95 8.56 -8.08
C ASP A 143 14.55 9.20 -8.24
N ASN A 144 14.17 9.57 -9.46
CA ASN A 144 12.83 10.09 -9.77
C ASN A 144 11.95 8.98 -10.35
N SER A 145 11.61 8.02 -9.50
CA SER A 145 10.99 6.76 -9.90
C SER A 145 9.45 6.77 -9.92
N GLY A 146 8.83 7.91 -9.61
CA GLY A 146 7.37 8.03 -9.49
C GLY A 146 6.86 7.53 -8.13
N TYR A 147 5.61 7.06 -8.12
CA TYR A 147 4.93 6.59 -6.92
C TYR A 147 4.38 5.18 -7.12
N PHE A 148 4.71 4.30 -6.19
CA PHE A 148 4.12 2.97 -6.09
C PHE A 148 2.93 3.05 -5.13
N ILE A 149 1.72 2.76 -5.59
CA ILE A 149 0.53 2.87 -4.73
C ILE A 149 0.30 1.55 -4.01
N LEU A 150 0.04 1.61 -2.71
CA LEU A 150 -0.40 0.45 -1.92
C LEU A 150 -1.78 0.70 -1.31
N GLY A 151 -2.59 -0.35 -1.30
CA GLY A 151 -3.95 -0.34 -0.80
C GLY A 151 -4.27 -1.52 0.11
N LYS A 152 -5.25 -1.32 0.99
CA LYS A 152 -5.87 -2.43 1.72
C LYS A 152 -7.30 -2.11 2.11
N PHE A 153 -8.16 -3.13 2.05
CA PHE A 153 -9.45 -3.06 2.72
C PHE A 153 -9.27 -3.26 4.22
N VAL A 154 -9.88 -2.40 5.05
CA VAL A 154 -9.75 -2.44 6.51
C VAL A 154 -10.97 -3.02 7.22
N ASP A 155 -12.07 -3.20 6.49
CA ASP A 155 -13.32 -3.76 6.99
C ASP A 155 -13.66 -5.10 6.32
N LYS A 156 -14.51 -5.90 6.98
CA LYS A 156 -14.89 -7.23 6.48
C LYS A 156 -15.72 -7.20 5.19
N ASN A 157 -16.35 -6.07 4.88
CA ASN A 157 -17.19 -5.93 3.70
C ASN A 157 -16.41 -5.36 2.51
N ASN A 158 -15.10 -5.09 2.65
CA ASN A 158 -14.27 -4.46 1.64
C ASN A 158 -14.88 -3.17 1.09
N SER A 159 -15.41 -2.35 2.00
CA SER A 159 -16.07 -1.08 1.70
C SER A 159 -15.24 0.13 2.13
N GLU A 160 -14.22 -0.08 2.96
CA GLU A 160 -13.28 0.95 3.39
C GLU A 160 -11.87 0.62 2.90
N LEU A 161 -11.38 1.43 1.98
CA LEU A 161 -10.08 1.28 1.33
C LEU A 161 -9.12 2.34 1.86
N HIS A 162 -7.96 1.91 2.35
CA HIS A 162 -6.87 2.79 2.70
C HIS A 162 -5.84 2.81 1.58
N LEU A 163 -5.41 4.00 1.11
CA LEU A 163 -4.45 4.16 0.03
C LEU A 163 -3.29 5.09 0.42
N THR A 164 -2.07 4.68 0.08
CA THR A 164 -0.86 5.52 0.20
C THR A 164 -0.05 5.42 -1.08
N ALA A 165 0.46 6.56 -1.56
CA ALA A 165 1.44 6.61 -2.63
C ALA A 165 2.86 6.60 -2.04
N PHE A 166 3.61 5.53 -2.26
CA PHE A 166 4.96 5.42 -1.73
C PHE A 166 6.01 5.84 -2.74
N HIS A 167 6.91 6.72 -2.31
CA HIS A 167 8.21 6.87 -2.94
C HIS A 167 9.11 5.74 -2.44
N ILE A 168 9.42 4.78 -3.32
CA ILE A 168 10.37 3.72 -3.02
C ILE A 168 11.79 4.26 -3.27
N PRO A 169 12.68 4.26 -2.26
CA PRO A 169 14.03 4.76 -2.44
C PRO A 169 14.80 3.96 -3.50
N LYS A 170 15.62 4.64 -4.30
CA LYS A 170 16.48 4.02 -5.31
C LYS A 170 17.23 2.82 -4.77
N LYS A 171 17.25 1.74 -5.55
CA LYS A 171 17.89 0.44 -5.25
C LYS A 171 17.40 -0.25 -3.97
N HIS A 172 16.26 0.17 -3.42
CA HIS A 172 15.57 -0.58 -2.37
C HIS A 172 14.48 -1.41 -3.03
N THR A 173 14.57 -2.73 -2.88
CA THR A 173 13.61 -3.66 -3.48
C THR A 173 12.40 -3.81 -2.56
N LEU A 174 11.24 -3.39 -3.04
CA LEU A 174 9.95 -3.65 -2.44
C LEU A 174 9.55 -5.11 -2.72
N TYR A 175 9.11 -5.82 -1.69
CA TYR A 175 8.40 -7.09 -1.80
C TYR A 175 6.92 -6.85 -1.53
N VAL A 176 6.09 -7.27 -2.47
CA VAL A 176 4.64 -7.20 -2.38
C VAL A 176 4.07 -8.62 -2.37
N PRO A 177 3.45 -9.05 -1.27
CA PRO A 177 2.82 -10.36 -1.18
C PRO A 177 1.64 -10.52 -2.15
N PRO A 178 1.25 -11.77 -2.43
CA PRO A 178 -0.01 -12.06 -3.12
C PRO A 178 -1.20 -11.34 -2.47
N MET A 179 -2.18 -10.97 -3.29
CA MET A 179 -3.43 -10.33 -2.88
C MET A 179 -3.29 -8.94 -2.26
N THR A 180 -2.11 -8.31 -2.35
CA THR A 180 -1.95 -6.89 -2.00
C THR A 180 -2.56 -6.04 -3.10
N ILE A 181 -3.37 -5.04 -2.74
CA ILE A 181 -3.86 -4.03 -3.69
C ILE A 181 -2.73 -3.05 -3.97
N HIS A 182 -2.43 -2.81 -5.25
CA HIS A 182 -1.36 -1.89 -5.63
C HIS A 182 -1.61 -1.23 -6.99
N SER A 183 -0.73 -0.32 -7.39
CA SER A 183 -0.66 0.18 -8.77
C SER A 183 0.77 0.57 -9.14
N ASN A 184 1.17 0.12 -10.32
CA ASN A 184 2.45 0.43 -10.98
C ASN A 184 2.27 1.47 -12.10
N ASP A 185 1.07 2.05 -12.25
CA ASP A 185 0.75 2.99 -13.34
C ASP A 185 1.46 4.34 -13.16
N TYR A 186 1.79 4.71 -11.92
CA TYR A 186 2.34 6.03 -11.60
C TYR A 186 3.87 6.01 -11.45
N LEU A 187 4.51 4.95 -11.97
CA LEU A 187 5.95 4.78 -12.01
C LEU A 187 6.61 5.61 -13.13
N LYS A 188 7.88 5.94 -12.91
CA LYS A 188 8.75 6.70 -13.83
C LYS A 188 10.15 6.09 -13.85
N GLY A 189 10.89 6.36 -14.92
CA GLY A 189 12.27 5.88 -15.08
C GLY A 189 12.34 4.36 -15.23
N THR A 190 13.43 3.76 -14.76
CA THR A 190 13.65 2.31 -14.88
C THR A 190 13.35 1.59 -13.58
N TRP A 191 12.53 0.55 -13.67
CA TRP A 191 12.21 -0.35 -12.57
C TRP A 191 12.63 -1.77 -12.92
N ARG A 192 13.30 -2.44 -11.98
CA ARG A 192 13.53 -3.87 -12.06
C ARG A 192 12.40 -4.58 -11.32
N THR A 193 11.59 -5.31 -12.07
CA THR A 193 10.37 -5.93 -11.55
C THR A 193 10.41 -7.45 -11.74
N MET A 194 10.01 -8.18 -10.70
CA MET A 194 9.81 -9.62 -10.74
C MET A 194 8.32 -9.93 -10.87
N LEU A 195 7.87 -10.49 -11.99
CA LEU A 195 6.45 -10.79 -12.25
C LEU A 195 6.24 -12.26 -12.62
N SER A 196 5.00 -12.74 -12.51
CA SER A 196 4.56 -14.02 -13.07
C SER A 196 3.41 -13.78 -14.05
N ASP A 197 3.33 -14.61 -15.09
CA ASP A 197 2.24 -14.66 -16.06
C ASP A 197 1.29 -15.85 -15.82
N GLU A 198 1.48 -16.60 -14.73
CA GLU A 198 0.74 -17.85 -14.47
C GLU A 198 -0.66 -17.64 -13.88
N THR A 199 -0.99 -16.44 -13.39
CA THR A 199 -2.31 -16.12 -12.84
C THR A 199 -2.88 -14.84 -13.42
N ASN A 200 -4.21 -14.76 -13.47
CA ASN A 200 -4.90 -13.55 -13.90
C ASN A 200 -4.64 -12.40 -12.93
N VAL A 201 -4.47 -11.20 -13.49
CA VAL A 201 -4.43 -9.94 -12.75
C VAL A 201 -5.85 -9.37 -12.69
N ASP A 202 -6.38 -9.16 -11.49
CA ASP A 202 -7.64 -8.43 -11.30
C ASP A 202 -7.34 -6.93 -11.31
N HIS A 203 -7.29 -6.36 -12.52
CA HIS A 203 -7.07 -4.94 -12.73
C HIS A 203 -8.41 -4.20 -12.78
N VAL A 204 -8.50 -3.06 -12.10
CA VAL A 204 -9.69 -2.21 -12.05
C VAL A 204 -9.36 -0.76 -12.40
N SER A 205 -10.19 -0.16 -13.25
CA SER A 205 -10.15 1.27 -13.55
C SER A 205 -10.79 2.09 -12.44
N LEU A 206 -10.34 3.33 -12.24
CA LEU A 206 -10.87 4.22 -11.20
C LEU A 206 -12.06 5.01 -11.73
N ALA A 207 -13.17 5.05 -10.98
CA ALA A 207 -14.31 5.88 -11.34
C ALA A 207 -15.13 6.36 -10.12
N HIS A 208 -15.67 7.57 -10.18
CA HIS A 208 -16.72 8.01 -9.27
C HIS A 208 -18.05 7.39 -9.69
N GLN A 209 -18.77 6.84 -8.72
CA GLN A 209 -20.12 6.34 -8.95
C GLN A 209 -21.15 7.43 -8.66
N HIS A 210 -21.87 7.81 -9.71
CA HIS A 210 -23.02 8.69 -9.63
C HIS A 210 -24.31 7.88 -9.79
N ARG A 211 -25.41 8.33 -9.17
CA ARG A 211 -26.73 7.75 -9.38
C ARG A 211 -27.64 8.74 -10.11
N PHE A 212 -27.96 8.44 -11.36
CA PHE A 212 -28.81 9.28 -12.21
C PHE A 212 -30.04 8.50 -12.65
N ASN A 213 -31.24 9.02 -12.37
CA ASN A 213 -32.53 8.38 -12.71
C ASN A 213 -32.64 6.89 -12.29
N GLY A 214 -32.03 6.53 -11.16
CA GLY A 214 -32.05 5.15 -10.62
C GLY A 214 -30.98 4.22 -11.19
N HIS A 215 -30.17 4.67 -12.16
CA HIS A 215 -29.06 3.92 -12.74
C HIS A 215 -27.71 4.42 -12.21
N ASP A 216 -26.75 3.50 -12.07
CA ASP A 216 -25.36 3.84 -11.77
C ASP A 216 -24.68 4.34 -13.06
N THR A 217 -24.06 5.51 -12.98
CA THR A 217 -23.20 6.10 -14.00
C THR A 217 -21.80 6.33 -13.44
N TYR A 218 -20.78 6.18 -14.25
CA TYR A 218 -19.38 6.19 -13.79
C TYR A 218 -18.58 7.25 -14.51
N GLU A 219 -17.80 8.02 -13.75
CA GLU A 219 -16.92 9.07 -14.25
C GLU A 219 -15.48 8.73 -13.87
N HIS A 220 -14.64 8.48 -14.88
CA HIS A 220 -13.25 8.09 -14.64
C HIS A 220 -12.41 9.25 -14.09
N PHE A 221 -11.46 8.93 -13.23
CA PHE A 221 -10.50 9.87 -12.69
C PHE A 221 -9.14 9.20 -12.50
N THR A 222 -8.12 9.98 -12.14
CA THR A 222 -6.79 9.49 -11.78
C THR A 222 -6.37 10.03 -10.43
N PHE A 223 -5.46 9.34 -9.76
CA PHE A 223 -4.93 9.84 -8.49
C PHE A 223 -4.06 11.07 -8.66
N GLU A 224 -4.16 11.95 -7.67
CA GLU A 224 -3.24 13.05 -7.42
C GLU A 224 -2.52 12.81 -6.08
N PHE A 225 -1.25 13.21 -6.00
CA PHE A 225 -0.41 12.92 -4.84
C PHE A 225 -0.14 14.19 -4.03
N VAL A 226 -0.45 14.15 -2.72
CA VAL A 226 -0.24 15.26 -1.79
C VAL A 226 0.84 14.94 -0.77
N GLN A 227 1.75 15.88 -0.50
CA GLN A 227 2.87 15.71 0.46
C GLN A 227 2.45 16.09 1.89
#